data_AF-A0ABD1RWB9-F1
#
_entry.id   AF-A0ABD1RWB9-F1
#
_cell.length_a   1.000
_cell.length_b   1.000
_cell.length_c   1.000
_cell.angle_alpha   90.00
_cell.angle_beta   90.00
_cell.angle_gamma   90.00
#
_symmetry.space_group_name_H-M   'P 1'
#
loop_
_entity.id
_entity.type
_entity.pdbx_description
1 polymer ?
#
loop_
_entity_poly.entity_id
_entity_poly.type
_entity_poly.pdbx_seq_one_letter_code
_entity_poly.pdbx_strand_id
1 'polypeptide(L)'
;MMIHLGRVPAVIVLSADGAREIMKNQDDIFADGTDTTYTALEWAMAQLLKHPKTMEKLQNEVRQTARSKLEKTEDDLEKILYLKAVTKEILRLHPPLPLLLPQECTQDSAILGYDIAVGTRVIINS
;
A
#
# COMPACT_ATOMS: atom_id res chain seq x y z
N MET A 1 24.33 -0.61 22.19
CA MET A 1 25.42 -1.61 22.05
C MET A 1 25.08 -2.51 20.87
N MET A 2 25.96 -2.64 19.86
CA MET A 2 25.77 -3.56 18.73
C MET A 2 26.19 -4.97 19.15
N ILE A 3 25.27 -5.91 19.09
CA ILE A 3 25.50 -7.34 19.32
C ILE A 3 25.09 -8.13 18.08
N HIS A 4 25.51 -9.39 17.97
CA HIS A 4 25.11 -10.26 16.87
C HIS A 4 24.24 -11.39 17.40
N LEU A 5 23.05 -11.56 16.82
CA LEU A 5 22.19 -12.72 17.04
C LEU A 5 22.30 -13.61 15.80
N GLY A 6 23.24 -14.56 15.84
CA GLY A 6 23.59 -15.36 14.66
C GLY A 6 24.26 -14.51 13.58
N ARG A 7 23.74 -14.55 12.34
CA ARG A 7 24.21 -13.71 11.22
C ARG A 7 23.55 -12.32 11.16
N VAL A 8 22.62 -12.03 12.06
CA VAL A 8 21.87 -10.77 12.06
C VAL A 8 22.49 -9.82 13.10
N PRO A 9 22.98 -8.64 12.69
CA PRO A 9 23.38 -7.61 13.65
C PRO A 9 22.14 -7.05 14.36
N ALA A 10 22.20 -6.94 15.67
CA ALA A 10 21.13 -6.46 16.54
C ALA A 10 21.64 -5.36 17.47
N VAL A 11 20.86 -4.29 17.66
CA VAL A 11 21.19 -3.20 18.58
C VAL A 11 20.34 -3.31 19.83
N ILE A 12 20.98 -3.35 20.99
CA ILE A 12 20.29 -3.12 22.26
C ILE A 12 20.28 -1.60 22.53
N VAL A 13 19.06 -1.07 22.67
CA VAL A 13 18.77 0.32 22.99
C VAL A 13 18.35 0.38 24.46
N LEU A 14 19.06 1.17 25.26
CA LEU A 14 18.88 1.23 26.71
C LEU A 14 18.30 2.56 27.21
N SER A 15 17.95 3.48 26.29
CA SER A 15 17.36 4.78 26.62
C SER A 15 16.04 4.99 25.88
N ALA A 16 15.11 5.67 26.55
CA ALA A 16 13.82 6.04 25.95
C ALA A 16 14.01 6.96 24.73
N ASP A 17 15.03 7.81 24.73
CA ASP A 17 15.34 8.68 23.59
C ASP A 17 15.89 7.90 22.39
N GLY A 18 16.77 6.91 22.63
CA GLY A 18 17.24 6.03 21.56
C GLY A 18 16.11 5.18 20.97
N ALA A 19 15.16 4.75 21.80
CA ALA A 19 13.98 4.02 21.34
C ALA A 19 13.06 4.93 20.52
N ARG A 20 12.82 6.17 20.99
CA ARG A 20 12.05 7.19 20.27
C ARG A 20 12.66 7.51 18.90
N GLU A 21 13.97 7.68 18.79
CA GLU A 21 14.63 7.97 17.50
C GLU A 21 14.52 6.80 16.50
N ILE A 22 14.52 5.56 16.97
CA ILE A 22 14.32 4.40 16.11
C ILE A 22 12.84 4.28 15.69
N MET A 23 11.90 4.50 16.62
CA MET A 23 10.47 4.47 16.34
C MET A 23 10.06 5.56 15.35
N LYS A 24 10.58 6.79 15.50
CA LYS A 24 10.33 7.90 14.56
C LYS A 24 10.59 7.55 13.08
N ASN A 25 11.54 6.67 12.79
CA ASN A 25 11.89 6.27 11.43
C ASN A 25 11.22 4.95 10.98
N GLN A 26 10.73 4.13 11.92
CA GLN A 26 10.05 2.87 11.61
C GLN A 26 8.53 3.00 11.57
N ASP A 27 7.97 4.00 12.27
CA ASP A 27 6.53 4.18 12.40
C ASP A 27 5.88 4.58 11.07
N ASP A 28 6.49 5.45 10.26
CA ASP A 28 5.84 5.98 9.05
C ASP A 28 5.55 4.87 8.01
N ILE A 29 6.56 4.09 7.59
CA ILE A 29 6.35 3.01 6.59
C ILE A 29 5.40 1.94 7.11
N PHE A 30 5.52 1.60 8.41
CA PHE A 30 4.67 0.59 9.02
C PHE A 30 3.22 1.08 9.15
N ALA A 31 3.01 2.31 9.61
CA ALA A 31 1.69 2.92 9.75
C ALA A 31 1.02 3.12 8.40
N ASP A 32 1.72 3.71 7.43
CA ASP A 32 1.21 4.00 6.08
C ASP A 32 0.79 2.73 5.35
N GLY A 33 1.54 1.63 5.51
CA GLY A 33 1.25 0.35 4.89
C GLY A 33 0.16 -0.46 5.57
N THR A 34 -0.10 -0.24 6.87
CA THR A 34 -1.00 -1.11 7.65
C THR A 34 -2.47 -0.84 7.32
N ASP A 35 -2.94 0.38 7.56
CA ASP A 35 -4.37 0.71 7.44
C ASP A 35 -4.83 0.70 5.97
N THR A 36 -3.98 1.17 5.07
CA THR A 36 -4.25 1.18 3.63
C THR A 36 -4.38 -0.24 3.06
N THR A 37 -3.47 -1.15 3.42
CA THR A 37 -3.50 -2.54 2.97
C THR A 37 -4.68 -3.29 3.59
N TYR A 38 -4.95 -3.08 4.88
CA TYR A 38 -6.10 -3.68 5.55
C TYR A 38 -7.42 -3.31 4.85
N THR A 39 -7.65 -2.02 4.63
CA THR A 39 -8.85 -1.51 3.97
C THR A 39 -8.98 -2.07 2.54
N ALA A 40 -7.88 -2.12 1.78
CA ALA A 40 -7.89 -2.69 0.44
C ALA A 40 -8.26 -4.19 0.43
N LEU A 41 -7.74 -4.98 1.38
CA LEU A 41 -8.07 -6.40 1.52
C LEU A 41 -9.52 -6.61 1.95
N GLU A 42 -10.02 -5.80 2.88
CA GLU A 42 -11.42 -5.86 3.32
C GLU A 42 -12.37 -5.66 2.13
N TRP A 43 -12.16 -4.60 1.35
CA TRP A 43 -12.96 -4.34 0.15
C TRP A 43 -12.76 -5.41 -0.93
N ALA A 44 -11.54 -5.92 -1.11
CA ALA A 44 -11.28 -7.02 -2.03
C ALA A 44 -12.15 -8.23 -1.71
N MET A 45 -12.17 -8.66 -0.45
CA MET A 45 -12.96 -9.80 -0.01
C MET A 45 -14.46 -9.52 -0.12
N ALA A 46 -14.91 -8.34 0.31
CA ALA A 46 -16.32 -7.94 0.21
C ALA A 46 -16.81 -7.95 -1.26
N GLN A 47 -16.03 -7.40 -2.18
CA GLN A 47 -16.38 -7.32 -3.59
C GLN A 47 -16.35 -8.70 -4.27
N LEU A 48 -15.36 -9.54 -3.96
CA LEU A 48 -15.27 -10.88 -4.54
C LEU A 48 -16.40 -11.79 -4.02
N LEU A 49 -16.77 -11.70 -2.74
CA LEU A 49 -17.90 -12.45 -2.17
C LEU A 49 -19.24 -12.03 -2.79
N LYS A 50 -19.41 -10.74 -3.11
CA LYS A 50 -20.60 -10.23 -3.82
C LYS A 50 -20.64 -10.62 -5.30
N HIS A 51 -19.49 -10.92 -5.92
CA HIS A 51 -19.37 -11.23 -7.35
C HIS A 51 -18.76 -12.62 -7.58
N PRO A 52 -19.51 -13.72 -7.35
CA PRO A 52 -18.97 -15.08 -7.36
C PRO A 52 -18.35 -15.50 -8.70
N LYS A 53 -18.88 -15.01 -9.84
CA LYS A 53 -18.31 -15.26 -11.17
C LYS A 53 -16.90 -14.67 -11.32
N THR A 54 -16.69 -13.48 -10.78
CA THR A 54 -15.36 -12.81 -10.76
C THR A 54 -14.40 -13.59 -9.86
N MET A 55 -14.86 -13.99 -8.68
CA MET A 55 -14.08 -14.83 -7.76
C MET A 55 -13.65 -16.15 -8.40
N GLU A 56 -14.58 -16.86 -9.05
CA GLU A 56 -14.29 -18.12 -9.72
C GLU A 56 -13.24 -17.94 -10.84
N LYS A 57 -13.41 -16.92 -11.68
CA LYS A 57 -12.46 -16.61 -12.75
C LYS A 57 -11.05 -16.30 -12.20
N LEU A 58 -10.97 -15.52 -11.12
CA LEU A 58 -9.70 -15.20 -10.47
C LEU A 58 -9.04 -16.44 -9.87
N GLN A 59 -9.79 -17.26 -9.14
CA GLN A 59 -9.27 -18.51 -8.58
C GLN A 59 -8.76 -19.46 -9.67
N ASN A 60 -9.47 -19.54 -10.81
CA ASN A 60 -9.05 -20.35 -11.94
C ASN A 60 -7.72 -19.86 -12.54
N GLU A 61 -7.55 -18.54 -12.75
CA GLU A 61 -6.28 -17.99 -13.23
C GLU A 61 -5.14 -18.29 -12.26
N VAL A 62 -5.33 -18.00 -10.96
CA VAL A 62 -4.31 -18.24 -9.93
C VAL A 62 -3.91 -19.71 -9.88
N ARG A 63 -4.88 -20.64 -9.90
CA ARG A 63 -4.65 -22.09 -9.88
C ARG A 63 -3.92 -22.56 -11.15
N GLN A 64 -4.28 -22.05 -12.33
CA GLN A 64 -3.60 -22.41 -13.57
C GLN A 64 -2.13 -22.00 -13.53
N THR A 65 -1.83 -20.79 -13.06
CA THR A 65 -0.44 -20.31 -12.93
C THR A 65 0.30 -20.99 -11.76
N ALA A 66 -0.39 -21.56 -10.76
CA ALA A 66 0.21 -22.22 -9.60
C ALA A 66 0.56 -23.69 -9.82
N ARG A 67 0.05 -24.33 -10.88
CA ARG A 67 0.33 -25.75 -11.17
C ARG A 67 1.81 -26.08 -11.41
N SER A 68 2.65 -25.08 -11.70
CA SER A 68 4.07 -25.28 -11.99
C SER A 68 5.00 -25.12 -10.77
N LYS A 69 4.55 -24.52 -9.67
CA LYS A 69 5.43 -24.20 -8.52
C LYS A 69 4.62 -23.97 -7.23
N LEU A 70 5.04 -24.62 -6.14
CA LEU A 70 4.41 -24.49 -4.81
C LEU A 70 4.64 -23.11 -4.19
N GLU A 71 5.81 -22.52 -4.39
CA GLU A 71 6.14 -21.16 -3.95
C GLU A 71 6.25 -20.22 -5.14
N LYS A 72 5.44 -19.17 -5.14
CA LYS A 72 5.44 -18.13 -6.17
C LYS A 72 6.41 -17.03 -5.78
N THR A 73 7.24 -16.61 -6.73
CA THR A 73 8.00 -15.37 -6.59
C THR A 73 7.14 -14.18 -6.99
N GLU A 74 7.59 -12.96 -6.67
CA GLU A 74 6.92 -11.73 -7.12
C GLU A 74 6.80 -11.67 -8.65
N ASP A 75 7.84 -12.12 -9.39
CA ASP A 75 7.83 -12.24 -10.86
C ASP A 75 6.71 -13.15 -11.39
N ASP A 76 6.31 -14.16 -10.62
CA ASP A 76 5.23 -15.06 -11.02
C ASP A 76 3.86 -14.43 -10.78
N LEU A 77 3.73 -13.52 -9.82
CA LEU A 77 2.53 -12.70 -9.63
C LEU A 77 2.36 -11.69 -10.76
N GLU A 78 3.46 -11.24 -11.36
CA GLU A 78 3.38 -10.30 -12.47
C GLU A 78 2.63 -10.86 -13.69
N LYS A 79 2.65 -12.18 -13.85
CA LYS A 79 2.02 -12.92 -14.96
C LYS A 79 0.52 -13.17 -14.75
N ILE A 80 0.00 -12.90 -13.54
CA ILE A 80 -1.42 -13.12 -13.17
C ILE A 80 -2.20 -11.83 -13.49
N LEU A 81 -2.58 -11.69 -14.77
CA LEU A 81 -3.13 -10.44 -15.31
C LEU A 81 -4.51 -10.10 -14.74
N TYR A 82 -5.37 -11.09 -14.53
CA TYR A 82 -6.70 -10.86 -13.98
C TYR A 82 -6.66 -10.51 -12.49
N LEU A 83 -5.72 -11.05 -11.70
CA LEU A 83 -5.46 -10.56 -10.35
C LEU A 83 -5.13 -9.07 -10.33
N LYS A 84 -4.18 -8.62 -11.18
CA LYS A 84 -3.85 -7.19 -11.31
C LYS A 84 -5.07 -6.35 -11.69
N ALA A 85 -5.90 -6.84 -12.61
CA ALA A 85 -7.12 -6.15 -13.02
C ALA A 85 -8.13 -6.04 -11.86
N VAL A 86 -8.34 -7.11 -11.10
CA VAL A 86 -9.21 -7.13 -9.92
C VAL A 86 -8.71 -6.16 -8.86
N THR A 87 -7.41 -6.19 -8.52
CA THR A 87 -6.80 -5.26 -7.55
C THR A 87 -6.98 -3.81 -7.98
N LYS A 88 -6.73 -3.49 -9.26
CA LYS A 88 -6.95 -2.14 -9.79
C LYS A 88 -8.40 -1.70 -9.70
N GLU A 89 -9.35 -2.59 -9.99
CA GLU A 89 -10.77 -2.27 -9.93
C GLU A 89 -11.26 -2.07 -8.49
N ILE A 90 -10.74 -2.85 -7.53
CA ILE A 90 -11.02 -2.65 -6.10
C ILE A 90 -10.53 -1.27 -5.67
N LEU A 91 -9.29 -0.90 -6.00
CA LEU A 91 -8.73 0.41 -5.64
C LEU A 91 -9.43 1.57 -6.34
N ARG A 92 -9.94 1.36 -7.57
CA ARG A 92 -10.75 2.37 -8.29
C ARG A 92 -12.10 2.62 -7.61
N LEU A 93 -12.73 1.57 -7.06
CA LEU A 93 -14.03 1.66 -6.39
C LEU A 93 -13.92 2.07 -4.92
N HIS A 94 -12.85 1.64 -4.26
CA HIS A 94 -12.64 1.75 -2.82
C HIS A 94 -11.19 2.15 -2.51
N PRO A 95 -10.76 3.36 -2.89
CA PRO A 95 -9.45 3.85 -2.52
C PRO A 95 -9.37 4.02 -0.99
N PRO A 96 -8.35 3.47 -0.29
CA PRO A 96 -8.21 3.64 1.16
C PRO A 96 -8.08 5.10 1.60
N LEU A 97 -7.53 5.97 0.75
CA LEU A 97 -7.34 7.40 1.01
C LEU A 97 -8.02 8.24 -0.09
N PRO A 98 -9.36 8.39 -0.09
CA PRO A 98 -10.09 9.07 -1.16
C PRO A 98 -9.75 10.56 -1.32
N LEU A 99 -9.15 11.20 -0.30
CA LEU A 99 -8.74 12.60 -0.33
C LEU A 99 -7.21 12.79 -0.35
N LEU A 100 -6.46 11.69 -0.46
CA LEU A 100 -5.00 11.62 -0.32
C LEU A 100 -4.47 12.38 0.93
N LEU A 101 -3.15 12.49 1.05
CA LEU A 101 -2.54 13.36 2.06
C LEU A 101 -2.55 14.81 1.55
N PRO A 102 -2.86 15.80 2.40
CA PRO A 102 -2.78 17.20 2.01
C PRO A 102 -1.39 17.57 1.51
N GLN A 103 -1.33 18.18 0.34
CA GLN A 103 -0.11 18.73 -0.24
C GLN A 103 -0.06 20.24 -0.01
N GLU A 104 1.09 20.85 -0.26
CA GLU A 104 1.27 22.30 -0.16
C GLU A 104 1.90 22.84 -1.45
N CYS A 105 1.37 23.94 -1.96
CA CYS A 105 1.94 24.64 -3.11
C CYS A 105 3.31 25.21 -2.76
N THR A 106 4.36 24.73 -3.43
CA THR A 106 5.74 25.18 -3.21
C THR A 106 6.08 26.49 -3.93
N GLN A 107 5.23 26.93 -4.85
CA GLN A 107 5.35 28.19 -5.59
C GLN A 107 3.98 28.65 -6.08
N ASP A 108 3.85 29.94 -6.39
CA ASP A 108 2.67 30.48 -7.04
C ASP A 108 2.40 29.73 -8.36
N SER A 109 1.16 29.27 -8.53
CA SER A 109 0.77 28.38 -9.62
C SER A 109 -0.64 28.73 -10.11
N ALA A 110 -0.96 28.35 -11.35
CA ALA A 110 -2.31 28.51 -11.89
C ALA A 110 -2.92 27.15 -12.24
N ILE A 111 -4.10 26.84 -11.71
CA ILE A 111 -4.84 25.61 -12.03
C ILE A 111 -6.23 26.00 -12.53
N LEU A 112 -6.62 25.51 -13.71
CA LEU A 112 -7.91 25.81 -14.34
C LEU A 112 -8.22 27.30 -14.46
N GLY A 113 -7.18 28.14 -14.59
CA GLY A 113 -7.31 29.60 -14.67
C GLY A 113 -7.44 30.32 -13.32
N TYR A 114 -7.31 29.61 -12.20
CA TYR A 114 -7.24 30.20 -10.87
C TYR A 114 -5.80 30.33 -10.39
N ASP A 115 -5.43 31.50 -9.89
CA ASP A 115 -4.14 31.72 -9.24
C ASP A 115 -4.16 31.13 -7.82
N ILE A 116 -3.13 30.34 -7.51
CA ILE A 116 -2.93 29.66 -6.25
C ILE A 116 -1.60 30.12 -5.68
N ALA A 117 -1.63 30.77 -4.53
CA ALA A 117 -0.43 31.27 -3.87
C ALA A 117 0.40 30.14 -3.25
N VAL A 118 1.71 30.34 -3.16
CA VAL A 118 2.62 29.52 -2.35
C VAL A 118 2.09 29.34 -0.91
N GLY A 119 2.28 28.16 -0.34
CA GLY A 119 1.78 27.79 0.99
C GLY A 119 0.30 27.38 1.02
N THR A 120 -0.42 27.44 -0.10
CA THR A 120 -1.80 26.96 -0.17
C THR A 120 -1.85 25.44 0.01
N ARG A 121 -2.73 24.96 0.91
CA ARG A 121 -2.99 23.52 1.09
C ARG A 121 -3.87 22.99 -0.03
N VAL A 122 -3.43 21.92 -0.67
CA VAL A 122 -4.13 21.23 -1.76
C VAL A 122 -4.61 19.87 -1.27
N ILE A 123 -5.88 19.57 -1.48
CA ILE A 123 -6.51 18.28 -1.20
C ILE A 123 -6.92 17.68 -2.54
N ILE A 124 -6.53 16.43 -2.79
CA ILE A 124 -6.77 15.74 -4.06
C ILE A 124 -7.90 14.73 -3.85
N ASN A 125 -9.02 14.94 -4.51
CA ASN A 125 -10.09 13.95 -4.56
C ASN A 125 -9.73 12.87 -5.59
N SER A 126 -9.41 11.67 -5.12
CA SER A 126 -8.89 10.55 -5.94
C SER A 126 -9.98 9.65 -6.50
#